data_AF-A0A952TIN5-F1
#
_entry.id   AF-A0A952TIN5-F1
#
_cell.length_a   1.000
_cell.length_b   1.000
_cell.length_c   1.000
_cell.angle_alpha   90.00
_cell.angle_beta   90.00
_cell.angle_gamma   90.00
#
_symmetry.space_group_name_H-M   'P 1'
#
loop_
_entity.id
_entity.type
_entity.pdbx_description
1 polymer ?
#
loop_
_entity_poly.entity_id
_entity_poly.type
_entity_poly.pdbx_seq_one_letter_code
_entity_poly.pdbx_strand_id
1 'polypeptide(L)'
;MRKFSHQIRESLFVTTPKGFRICEEAISSLKLPRPSFGINYNTFDHDWLMIKIRRALEKSGEARVWFSERVLLANPDLLDGFSQDYFPDGVYEAPDGTLIAVELEISRKVRSLYREKLNRYVKYMRETNGSKTAIKSVTILVAKTAVRKVIEDEARIFGDYFRILPLGEFLAQHQPQLKKEKSHET
;
A
#
# COMPACT_ATOMS: atom_id res chain seq x y z
N MET A 1 -35.16 -12.88 -17.22
CA MET A 1 -33.85 -12.19 -17.12
C MET A 1 -33.02 -12.87 -16.04
N ARG A 2 -31.96 -13.60 -16.41
CA ARG A 2 -31.01 -14.18 -15.44
C ARG A 2 -30.17 -13.05 -14.87
N LYS A 3 -30.32 -12.77 -13.57
CA LYS A 3 -29.39 -11.91 -12.82
C LYS A 3 -28.07 -12.66 -12.72
N PHE A 4 -27.08 -12.31 -13.54
CA PHE A 4 -25.71 -12.70 -13.30
C PHE A 4 -25.21 -11.88 -12.12
N SER A 5 -25.24 -12.46 -10.92
CA SER A 5 -24.41 -11.96 -9.83
C SER A 5 -22.96 -12.22 -10.23
N HIS A 6 -22.26 -11.20 -10.73
CA HIS A 6 -20.81 -11.28 -10.85
C HIS A 6 -20.23 -11.23 -9.44
N GLN A 7 -20.14 -12.41 -8.83
CA GLN A 7 -19.13 -12.68 -7.83
C GLN A 7 -17.80 -12.46 -8.55
N ILE A 8 -17.22 -11.26 -8.41
CA ILE A 8 -15.88 -10.98 -8.92
C ILE A 8 -14.95 -11.92 -8.16
N ARG A 9 -14.62 -13.06 -8.80
CA ARG A 9 -13.66 -14.01 -8.25
C ARG A 9 -12.32 -13.31 -8.13
N GLU A 10 -11.68 -13.55 -6.99
CA GLU A 10 -10.41 -12.96 -6.59
C GLU A 10 -9.31 -13.33 -7.61
N SER A 11 -9.09 -12.47 -8.60
CA SER A 11 -8.22 -12.78 -9.72
C SER A 11 -6.98 -11.91 -9.66
N LEU A 12 -5.84 -12.52 -9.32
CA LEU A 12 -4.54 -11.95 -9.62
C LEU A 12 -4.25 -12.22 -11.08
N PHE A 13 -4.16 -11.16 -11.87
CA PHE A 13 -3.90 -11.29 -13.31
C PHE A 13 -2.39 -11.36 -13.53
N VAL A 14 -1.92 -12.54 -13.92
CA VAL A 14 -0.61 -12.69 -14.55
C VAL A 14 -0.81 -12.39 -16.03
N THR A 15 -0.18 -11.32 -16.52
CA THR A 15 -0.27 -10.95 -17.94
C THR A 15 1.06 -11.16 -18.63
N THR A 16 1.01 -11.49 -19.92
CA THR A 16 2.20 -11.50 -20.78
C THR A 16 2.55 -10.06 -21.18
N PRO A 17 3.77 -9.78 -21.65
CA PRO A 17 4.11 -8.44 -22.17
C PRO A 17 3.14 -7.95 -23.25
N LYS A 18 2.63 -8.87 -24.09
CA LYS A 18 1.60 -8.55 -25.09
C LYS A 18 0.27 -8.17 -24.44
N GLY A 19 -0.16 -8.91 -23.42
CA GLY A 19 -1.36 -8.59 -22.66
C GLY A 19 -1.25 -7.26 -21.91
N PHE A 20 -0.08 -6.95 -21.37
CA PHE A 20 0.19 -5.63 -20.76
C PHE A 20 -0.02 -4.49 -21.75
N ARG A 21 0.53 -4.59 -22.97
CA ARG A 21 0.31 -3.55 -24.00
C ARG A 21 -1.16 -3.36 -24.32
N ILE A 22 -1.92 -4.45 -24.45
CA ILE A 22 -3.36 -4.38 -24.67
C ILE A 22 -4.07 -3.69 -23.50
N CYS A 23 -3.70 -4.00 -22.26
CA CYS A 23 -4.27 -3.34 -21.08
C CYS A 23 -3.89 -1.86 -20.99
N GLU A 24 -2.65 -1.51 -21.33
CA GLU A 24 -2.16 -0.14 -21.35
C GLU A 24 -2.89 0.71 -22.40
N GLU A 25 -3.12 0.15 -23.60
CA GLU A 25 -3.90 0.78 -24.67
C GLU A 25 -5.39 0.92 -24.29
N ALA A 26 -5.98 -0.12 -23.71
CA ALA A 26 -7.40 -0.16 -23.36
C ALA A 26 -7.74 0.69 -22.12
N ILE A 27 -6.77 0.89 -21.22
CA ILE A 27 -6.95 1.56 -19.93
C ILE A 27 -5.90 2.66 -19.79
N SER A 28 -5.83 3.54 -20.80
CA SER A 28 -4.85 4.63 -20.88
C SER A 28 -4.92 5.63 -19.71
N SER A 29 -6.04 5.66 -18.99
CA SER A 29 -6.22 6.49 -17.79
C SER A 29 -5.50 5.96 -16.55
N LEU A 30 -5.05 4.70 -16.54
CA LEU A 30 -4.36 4.09 -15.39
C LEU A 30 -2.88 3.87 -15.70
N LYS A 31 -2.02 4.29 -14.76
CA LYS A 31 -0.58 3.97 -14.79
C LYS A 31 -0.38 2.52 -14.32
N LEU A 32 -0.36 1.59 -15.26
CA LEU A 32 -0.17 0.17 -14.96
C LEU A 32 1.30 -0.14 -14.61
N PRO A 33 1.57 -0.98 -13.59
CA PRO A 33 2.92 -1.42 -13.29
C PRO A 33 3.45 -2.29 -14.44
N ARG A 34 4.70 -2.08 -14.84
CA ARG A 34 5.31 -2.89 -15.90
C ARG A 34 5.37 -4.37 -15.51
N PRO A 35 5.25 -5.30 -16.46
CA PRO A 35 5.37 -6.73 -16.18
C PRO A 35 6.73 -7.09 -15.60
N SER A 36 6.74 -7.93 -14.58
CA SER A 36 7.96 -8.56 -14.05
C SER A 36 8.28 -9.82 -14.84
N PHE A 37 9.53 -9.96 -15.30
CA PHE A 37 10.00 -11.13 -16.06
C PHE A 37 10.56 -12.25 -15.18
N GLY A 38 10.54 -12.08 -13.86
CA GLY A 38 11.01 -13.07 -12.89
C GLY A 38 10.47 -12.79 -11.50
N ILE A 39 10.43 -13.83 -10.67
CA ILE A 39 10.06 -13.73 -9.26
C ILE A 39 11.35 -13.52 -8.47
N ASN A 40 11.44 -12.43 -7.71
CA ASN A 40 12.50 -12.27 -6.72
C ASN A 40 12.05 -12.96 -5.42
N TYR A 41 12.57 -14.16 -5.17
CA TYR A 41 12.22 -14.92 -3.97
C TYR A 41 12.58 -14.20 -2.67
N ASN A 42 13.58 -13.30 -2.70
CA ASN A 42 14.00 -12.56 -1.50
C ASN A 42 12.96 -11.52 -1.05
N THR A 43 12.14 -11.01 -1.97
CA THR A 43 11.10 -10.01 -1.67
C THR A 43 9.69 -10.59 -1.80
N PHE A 44 9.55 -11.87 -2.14
CA PHE A 44 8.26 -12.48 -2.45
C PHE A 44 7.24 -12.31 -1.31
N ASP A 45 7.64 -12.60 -0.07
CA ASP A 45 6.75 -12.46 1.08
C ASP A 45 6.31 -11.01 1.30
N HIS A 46 7.22 -10.05 1.09
CA HIS A 46 6.91 -8.62 1.19
C HIS A 46 5.95 -8.18 0.08
N ASP A 47 6.27 -8.47 -1.19
CA ASP A 47 5.42 -8.18 -2.35
C ASP A 47 4.01 -8.79 -2.18
N TRP A 48 3.94 -10.04 -1.69
CA TRP A 48 2.68 -10.74 -1.45
C TRP A 48 1.82 -10.07 -0.38
N LEU A 49 2.44 -9.64 0.72
CA LEU A 49 1.75 -8.91 1.78
C LEU A 49 1.32 -7.52 1.32
N MET A 50 2.14 -6.81 0.53
CA MET A 50 1.77 -5.53 -0.07
C MET A 50 0.53 -5.64 -0.97
N ILE A 51 0.42 -6.72 -1.75
CA ILE A 51 -0.79 -7.02 -2.52
C ILE A 51 -2.00 -7.21 -1.60
N LYS A 52 -1.86 -7.95 -0.50
CA LYS A 52 -2.96 -8.13 0.47
C LYS A 52 -3.39 -6.81 1.11
N ILE A 53 -2.43 -5.96 1.46
CA ILE A 53 -2.66 -4.63 2.05
C ILE A 53 -3.42 -3.75 1.06
N ARG A 54 -2.93 -3.64 -0.18
CA ARG A 54 -3.61 -2.91 -1.25
C ARG A 54 -5.06 -3.38 -1.39
N ARG A 55 -5.28 -4.69 -1.50
CA ARG A 55 -6.63 -5.26 -1.66
C ARG A 55 -7.53 -4.96 -0.48
N ALA A 56 -6.99 -4.99 0.75
CA ALA A 56 -7.72 -4.64 1.95
C ALA A 56 -8.23 -3.18 1.85
N LEU A 57 -7.34 -2.23 1.55
CA LEU A 57 -7.68 -0.81 1.42
C LEU A 57 -8.68 -0.53 0.30
N GLU A 58 -8.50 -1.15 -0.87
CA GLU A 58 -9.42 -1.00 -2.00
C GLU A 58 -10.81 -1.57 -1.66
N LYS A 59 -10.88 -2.71 -0.96
CA LYS A 59 -12.15 -3.36 -0.58
C LYS A 59 -12.89 -2.58 0.51
N SER A 60 -12.20 -1.96 1.46
CA SER A 60 -12.84 -1.12 2.48
C SER A 60 -13.24 0.26 1.96
N GLY A 61 -12.79 0.63 0.77
CA GLY A 61 -12.98 1.96 0.20
C GLY A 61 -12.05 3.03 0.78
N GLU A 62 -11.02 2.62 1.54
CA GLU A 62 -10.00 3.53 2.06
C GLU A 62 -9.00 3.97 0.98
N ALA A 63 -8.79 3.15 -0.06
CA ALA A 63 -7.96 3.52 -1.21
C ALA A 63 -8.79 3.65 -2.48
N ARG A 64 -8.81 4.86 -3.06
CA ARG A 64 -9.38 5.16 -4.38
C ARG A 64 -8.40 4.83 -5.50
N VAL A 65 -7.13 5.18 -5.28
CA VAL A 65 -6.02 4.94 -6.22
C VAL A 65 -4.86 4.35 -5.45
N TRP A 66 -4.14 3.42 -6.06
CA TRP A 66 -2.93 2.81 -5.50
C TRP A 66 -1.75 2.96 -6.45
N PHE A 67 -0.64 3.46 -5.91
CA PHE A 67 0.67 3.52 -6.57
C PHE A 67 1.63 2.60 -5.82
N SER A 68 2.11 1.54 -6.46
CA SER A 68 3.19 0.73 -5.89
C SER A 68 4.54 1.43 -6.04
N GLU A 69 5.53 1.04 -5.26
CA GLU A 69 6.93 1.48 -5.42
C GLU A 69 7.39 1.46 -6.90
N ARG A 70 7.09 0.38 -7.63
CA ARG A 70 7.43 0.26 -9.06
C ARG A 70 6.77 1.32 -9.94
N VAL A 71 5.53 1.73 -9.62
CA VAL A 71 4.84 2.80 -10.34
C VAL A 71 5.45 4.16 -9.99
N LEU A 72 5.80 4.37 -8.72
CA LEU A 72 6.46 5.60 -8.24
C LEU A 72 7.84 5.79 -8.88
N LEU A 73 8.66 4.73 -8.93
CA LEU A 73 9.96 4.73 -9.61
C LEU A 73 9.84 5.07 -11.10
N ALA A 74 8.80 4.57 -11.77
CA ALA A 74 8.55 4.88 -13.18
C ALA A 74 7.95 6.27 -13.40
N ASN A 75 7.44 6.93 -12.35
CA ASN A 75 6.71 8.20 -12.43
C ASN A 75 7.05 9.09 -11.22
N PRO A 76 8.28 9.60 -11.12
CA PRO A 76 8.75 10.33 -9.94
C PRO A 76 7.92 11.59 -9.64
N ASP A 77 7.33 12.22 -10.67
CA ASP A 77 6.45 13.39 -10.55
C ASP A 77 5.13 13.11 -9.77
N LEU A 78 4.84 11.85 -9.45
CA LEU A 78 3.72 11.51 -8.55
C LEU A 78 3.98 11.95 -7.10
N LEU A 79 5.25 12.12 -6.72
CA LEU A 79 5.69 12.52 -5.38
C LEU A 79 6.84 13.53 -5.50
N ASP A 80 6.52 14.76 -5.88
CA ASP A 80 7.51 15.82 -6.07
C ASP A 80 8.39 16.00 -4.84
N GLY A 81 9.71 16.01 -5.03
CA GLY A 81 10.68 16.20 -3.96
C GLY A 81 11.06 14.94 -3.20
N PHE A 82 10.48 13.78 -3.55
CA PHE A 82 10.90 12.50 -2.99
C PHE A 82 12.12 11.98 -3.76
N SER A 83 13.19 11.60 -3.04
CA SER A 83 14.35 10.96 -3.68
C SER A 83 14.01 9.53 -4.08
N GLN A 84 14.35 9.14 -5.32
CA GLN A 84 14.02 7.82 -5.88
C GLN A 84 14.53 6.65 -5.04
N ASP A 85 15.63 6.84 -4.30
CA ASP A 85 16.23 5.84 -3.42
C ASP A 85 15.39 5.50 -2.17
N TYR A 86 14.30 6.24 -1.93
CA TYR A 86 13.57 6.18 -0.67
C TYR A 86 12.05 6.04 -0.84
N PHE A 87 11.55 5.75 -2.05
CA PHE A 87 10.10 5.66 -2.25
C PHE A 87 9.44 4.69 -1.25
N PRO A 88 8.24 5.03 -0.76
CA PRO A 88 7.47 4.10 0.06
C PRO A 88 7.16 2.82 -0.71
N ASP A 89 6.92 1.73 0.03
CA ASP A 89 6.45 0.46 -0.53
C ASP A 89 5.15 0.64 -1.35
N GLY A 90 4.31 1.59 -0.93
CA GLY A 90 3.22 2.10 -1.76
C GLY A 90 2.67 3.44 -1.28
N VAL A 91 1.88 4.09 -2.12
CA VAL A 91 1.07 5.26 -1.79
C VAL A 91 -0.34 4.99 -2.25
N TYR A 92 -1.32 5.37 -1.45
CA TYR A 92 -2.69 5.42 -1.90
C TYR A 92 -3.29 6.81 -1.72
N GLU A 93 -4.28 7.08 -2.54
CA GLU A 93 -5.12 8.25 -2.42
C GLU A 93 -6.41 7.86 -1.70
N ALA A 94 -6.68 8.52 -0.57
CA ALA A 94 -7.90 8.36 0.20
C ALA A 94 -9.11 9.02 -0.51
N PRO A 95 -10.35 8.72 -0.10
CA PRO A 95 -11.55 9.28 -0.76
C PRO A 95 -11.63 10.80 -0.79
N ASP A 96 -11.02 11.47 0.18
CA ASP A 96 -10.91 12.93 0.29
C ASP A 96 -9.80 13.52 -0.62
N GLY A 97 -9.07 12.68 -1.36
CA GLY A 97 -7.94 13.08 -2.20
C GLY A 97 -6.60 13.14 -1.46
N THR A 98 -6.57 12.80 -0.17
CA THR A 98 -5.33 12.83 0.62
C THR A 98 -4.40 11.68 0.23
N LEU A 99 -3.11 11.98 0.01
CA LEU A 99 -2.09 10.96 -0.24
C LEU A 99 -1.51 10.41 1.06
N ILE A 100 -1.55 9.09 1.21
CA ILE A 100 -1.07 8.35 2.38
C ILE A 100 -0.03 7.33 1.91
N ALA A 101 1.17 7.41 2.49
CA ALA A 101 2.21 6.42 2.24
C ALA A 101 1.95 5.16 3.08
N VAL A 102 2.35 4.01 2.55
CA VAL A 102 2.28 2.72 3.19
C VAL A 102 3.67 2.11 3.24
N GLU A 103 3.99 1.60 4.42
CA GLU A 103 5.26 0.96 4.72
C GLU A 103 5.03 -0.39 5.39
N LEU A 104 5.72 -1.42 4.93
CA LEU A 104 5.60 -2.77 5.46
C LEU A 104 6.93 -3.21 6.08
N GLU A 105 6.91 -3.46 7.39
CA GLU A 105 8.06 -4.00 8.10
C GLU A 105 7.79 -5.43 8.61
N ILE A 106 8.35 -6.40 7.90
CA ILE A 106 8.29 -7.83 8.26
C ILE A 106 9.47 -8.29 9.11
N SER A 107 10.58 -7.54 9.09
CA SER A 107 11.85 -7.92 9.68
C SER A 107 12.26 -6.97 10.81
N ARG A 108 13.15 -7.40 11.69
CA ARG A 108 13.74 -6.51 12.68
C ARG A 108 14.99 -5.87 12.09
N LYS A 109 15.04 -4.54 12.13
CA LYS A 109 16.21 -3.74 11.78
C LYS A 109 16.83 -3.12 13.03
N VAL A 110 18.04 -2.60 12.89
CA VAL A 110 18.66 -1.81 13.95
C VAL A 110 17.89 -0.49 14.13
N ARG A 111 17.83 0.00 15.37
CA ARG A 111 17.02 1.16 15.76
C ARG A 111 17.31 2.43 14.95
N SER A 112 18.58 2.63 14.58
CA SER A 112 19.01 3.78 13.76
C SER A 112 18.34 3.83 12.38
N LEU A 113 18.09 2.67 11.75
CA LEU A 113 17.44 2.62 10.44
C LEU A 113 15.97 3.06 10.50
N TYR A 114 15.27 2.74 11.59
CA TYR A 114 13.91 3.24 11.80
C TYR A 114 13.90 4.75 11.98
N ARG A 115 14.78 5.28 12.84
CA ARG A 115 14.90 6.73 13.06
C ARG A 115 15.19 7.48 11.76
N GLU A 116 16.14 6.97 10.98
CA GLU A 116 16.51 7.57 9.70
C GLU A 116 15.33 7.61 8.74
N LYS A 117 14.59 6.50 8.62
CA LYS A 117 13.40 6.40 7.78
C LYS A 117 12.31 7.39 8.20
N LEU A 118 12.01 7.48 9.49
CA LEU A 118 11.02 8.42 10.03
C LEU A 118 11.43 9.88 9.78
N ASN A 119 12.70 10.23 10.04
CA ASN A 119 13.22 11.57 9.79
C ASN A 119 13.12 11.98 8.31
N ARG A 120 13.36 11.05 7.39
CA ARG A 120 13.23 11.30 5.94
C ARG A 120 11.80 11.64 5.56
N TYR A 121 10.82 10.88 6.04
CA TYR A 121 9.41 11.21 5.84
C TYR A 121 9.04 12.56 6.41
N VAL A 122 9.44 12.85 7.65
CA VAL A 122 9.16 14.14 8.29
C VAL A 122 9.78 15.29 7.52
N LYS A 123 11.03 15.13 7.07
CA LYS A 123 11.70 16.12 6.22
C LYS A 123 10.91 16.36 4.93
N TYR A 124 10.59 15.29 4.20
CA TYR A 124 9.81 15.37 2.97
C TYR A 124 8.46 16.06 3.17
N MET A 125 7.68 15.65 4.18
CA MET A 125 6.36 16.22 4.44
C MET A 125 6.41 17.70 4.82
N ARG A 126 7.48 18.13 5.52
CA ARG A 126 7.69 19.54 5.88
C ARG A 126 8.10 20.38 4.66
N GLU A 127 8.99 19.86 3.82
CA GLU A 127 9.48 20.54 2.61
C GLU A 127 8.41 20.64 1.52
N THR A 128 7.53 19.65 1.43
CA THR A 128 6.44 19.60 0.44
C THR A 128 5.10 20.10 0.98
N ASN A 129 5.08 20.66 2.20
CA ASN A 129 3.84 21.11 2.83
C ASN A 129 3.12 22.15 1.94
N GLY A 130 1.85 21.91 1.65
CA GLY A 130 1.05 22.72 0.73
C GLY A 130 1.06 22.27 -0.73
N SER A 131 1.93 21.33 -1.13
CA SER A 131 1.85 20.70 -2.45
C SER A 131 0.62 19.79 -2.56
N LYS A 132 0.05 19.70 -3.75
CA LYS A 132 -1.04 18.75 -4.09
C LYS A 132 -0.56 17.30 -4.09
N THR A 133 0.74 17.07 -4.33
CA THR A 133 1.39 15.76 -4.38
C THR A 133 2.04 15.37 -3.05
N ALA A 134 1.84 16.17 -2.00
CA ALA A 134 2.42 15.90 -0.68
C ALA A 134 1.71 14.75 0.04
N ILE A 135 2.50 13.80 0.53
CA ILE A 135 2.04 12.78 1.47
C ILE A 135 1.67 13.48 2.78
N LYS A 136 0.49 13.19 3.33
CA LYS A 136 0.03 13.79 4.60
C LYS A 136 0.38 12.95 5.82
N SER A 137 0.44 11.64 5.66
CA SER A 137 0.79 10.70 6.72
C SER A 137 1.34 9.40 6.14
N VAL A 138 1.99 8.61 6.99
CA VAL A 138 2.51 7.29 6.66
C VAL A 138 1.87 6.24 7.58
N THR A 139 1.27 5.22 6.96
CA THR A 139 0.82 4.02 7.67
C THR A 139 1.91 2.96 7.64
N ILE A 140 2.48 2.65 8.81
CA ILE A 140 3.51 1.63 8.97
C ILE A 140 2.87 0.35 9.51
N LEU A 141 2.81 -0.68 8.68
CA LEU A 141 2.30 -2.00 9.01
C LEU A 141 3.44 -2.90 9.47
N VAL A 142 3.33 -3.45 10.67
CA VAL A 142 4.40 -4.25 11.28
C VAL A 142 3.95 -5.68 11.53
N ALA A 143 4.77 -6.65 11.12
CA ALA A 143 4.46 -8.07 11.34
C ALA A 143 4.75 -8.53 12.79
N LYS A 144 5.68 -7.85 13.49
CA LYS A 144 6.15 -8.25 14.83
C LYS A 144 5.92 -7.16 15.86
N THR A 145 5.30 -7.51 16.99
CA THR A 145 5.03 -6.57 18.10
C THR A 145 6.29 -5.92 18.66
N ALA A 146 7.41 -6.65 18.72
CA ALA A 146 8.68 -6.08 19.17
C ALA A 146 9.19 -4.96 18.23
N VAL A 147 8.95 -5.07 16.92
CA VAL A 147 9.29 -4.03 15.95
C VAL A 147 8.37 -2.83 16.12
N ARG A 148 7.07 -3.07 16.31
CA ARG A 148 6.07 -2.03 16.58
C ARG A 148 6.53 -1.06 17.66
N LYS A 149 6.89 -1.59 18.83
CA LYS A 149 7.28 -0.79 20.00
C LYS A 149 8.50 0.09 19.71
N VAL A 150 9.49 -0.45 18.99
CA VAL A 150 10.69 0.31 18.61
C VAL A 150 10.34 1.48 17.69
N ILE A 151 9.49 1.25 16.69
CA ILE A 151 9.07 2.29 15.75
C ILE A 151 8.19 3.34 16.46
N GLU A 152 7.26 2.92 17.33
CA GLU A 152 6.43 3.83 18.14
C GLU A 152 7.26 4.72 19.05
N ASP A 153 8.29 4.16 19.71
CA ASP A 153 9.20 4.94 20.55
C ASP A 153 9.96 6.01 19.75
N GLU A 154 10.40 5.68 18.53
CA GLU A 154 11.08 6.63 17.64
C GLU A 154 10.12 7.64 16.99
N ALA A 155 8.88 7.23 16.69
CA ALA A 155 7.89 8.06 16.03
C ALA A 155 7.16 9.02 16.97
N ARG A 156 7.21 8.79 18.29
CA ARG A 156 6.49 9.56 19.32
C ARG A 156 6.67 11.08 19.18
N ILE A 157 7.85 11.53 18.79
CA ILE A 157 8.18 12.96 18.66
C ILE A 157 7.61 13.62 17.40
N PHE A 158 7.09 12.83 16.45
CA PHE A 158 6.58 13.30 15.17
C PHE A 158 5.05 13.38 15.10
N GLY A 159 4.36 13.10 16.22
CA GLY A 159 2.91 13.24 16.34
C GLY A 159 2.15 12.41 15.31
N ASP A 160 1.17 13.03 14.67
CA ASP A 160 0.18 12.36 13.81
C ASP A 160 0.69 12.02 12.40
N TYR A 161 1.97 12.25 12.09
CA TYR A 161 2.54 11.87 10.80
C TYR A 161 2.59 10.34 10.60
N PHE A 162 2.62 9.55 11.67
CA PHE A 162 2.80 8.11 11.58
C PHE A 162 1.66 7.35 12.27
N ARG A 163 0.98 6.50 11.52
CA ARG A 163 0.03 5.51 12.03
C ARG A 163 0.68 4.14 12.00
N ILE A 164 1.01 3.58 13.17
CA ILE A 164 1.72 2.30 13.27
C ILE A 164 0.73 1.22 13.70
N LEU A 165 0.52 0.21 12.85
CA LEU A 165 -0.50 -0.83 13.08
C LEU A 165 0.08 -2.25 12.95
N PRO A 166 -0.36 -3.20 13.79
CA PRO A 166 -0.07 -4.61 13.56
C PRO A 166 -0.68 -5.09 12.26
N LEU A 167 0.13 -5.73 11.40
CA LEU A 167 -0.31 -6.22 10.10
C LEU A 167 -1.47 -7.23 10.21
N GLY A 168 -1.41 -8.13 11.19
CA GLY A 168 -2.45 -9.14 11.40
C GLY A 168 -3.81 -8.52 11.75
N GLU A 169 -3.82 -7.52 12.62
CA GLU A 169 -5.04 -6.79 13.02
C GLU A 169 -5.58 -5.98 11.84
N PHE A 170 -4.70 -5.26 11.13
CA PHE A 170 -5.07 -4.51 9.94
C PHE A 170 -5.76 -5.41 8.91
N LEU A 171 -5.15 -6.55 8.57
CA LEU A 171 -5.74 -7.47 7.60
C LEU A 171 -7.04 -8.11 8.10
N ALA A 172 -7.14 -8.44 9.39
CA ALA A 172 -8.35 -9.04 9.98
C ALA A 172 -9.54 -8.08 9.95
N GLN A 173 -9.32 -6.78 10.20
CA GLN A 173 -10.36 -5.74 10.12
C GLN A 173 -10.94 -5.59 8.70
N HIS A 174 -10.14 -5.93 7.69
CA HIS A 174 -10.49 -5.78 6.27
C HIS A 174 -10.93 -7.09 5.61
N GLN A 175 -11.09 -8.17 6.37
CA GLN A 175 -11.70 -9.38 5.84
C GLN A 175 -13.21 -9.20 5.72
N PRO A 176 -13.83 -9.59 4.59
CA PRO A 176 -15.29 -9.59 4.48
C PRO A 176 -15.85 -10.52 5.55
N GLN A 177 -16.75 -10.01 6.40
CA GLN A 177 -17.54 -10.87 7.27
C GLN A 177 -18.32 -11.83 6.36
N LEU A 178 -17.95 -13.11 6.37
CA LEU A 178 -18.75 -14.15 5.74
C LEU A 178 -20.15 -14.06 6.39
N LYS A 179 -21.12 -13.53 5.66
CA LYS A 179 -22.53 -13.59 6.06
C LYS A 179 -22.83 -15.08 6.23
N LYS A 180 -22.98 -15.53 7.48
CA LYS A 180 -23.61 -16.81 7.78
C LYS A 180 -25.02 -16.70 7.22
N GLU A 181 -25.25 -17.22 6.03
CA GLU A 181 -26.60 -17.48 5.55
C GLU A 181 -27.21 -18.47 6.55
N LYS A 182 -28.11 -17.96 7.41
CA LYS A 182 -28.99 -18.82 8.17
C LYS A 182 -29.87 -19.51 7.13
N SER A 183 -29.56 -20.76 6.84
CA SER A 183 -30.51 -21.71 6.25
C SER A 183 -31.69 -21.81 7.22
N HIS A 184 -32.75 -21.05 6.95
CA HIS A 184 -34.07 -21.37 7.48
C HIS A 184 -34.58 -22.55 6.65
N GLU A 185 -34.31 -23.75 7.15
CA GLU A 185 -35.21 -24.88 6.94
C GLU A 185 -36.45 -24.62 7.79
N THR A 186 -37.56 -24.32 7.12
CA THR A 186 -38.93 -24.66 7.55
C THR A 186 -39.80 -24.72 6.30
#